data_AF-C6HQ43-F1
#
_entry.id   AF-C6HQ43-F1
#
_cell.length_a   1.000
_cell.length_b   1.000
_cell.length_c   1.000
_cell.angle_alpha   90.00
_cell.angle_beta   90.00
_cell.angle_gamma   90.00
#
_symmetry.space_group_name_H-M   'P 1'
#
loop_
_entity.id
_entity.type
_entity.pdbx_description
1 polymer ?
#
loop_
_entity_poly.entity_id
_entity_poly.type
_entity_poly.pdbx_seq_one_letter_code
_entity_poly.pdbx_strand_id
1 'polypeptide(L)' 'MTFSQLISPLTFPSSGFDLADASENIEEETLPTYKAEKYYPTRIGEIFNDRYQIVGKLGYGVTSTVWLCRDLHLDMSH' A
#
# COMPACT_ATOMS: atom_id res chain seq x y z
N MET A 1 29.07 9.97 7.81
CA MET A 1 28.37 9.97 6.50
C MET A 1 27.86 8.55 6.29
N THR A 2 26.59 8.30 6.56
CA THR A 2 25.96 6.99 6.31
C THR A 2 25.70 6.87 4.82
N PHE A 3 26.17 5.78 4.20
CA PHE A 3 25.78 5.42 2.83
C PHE A 3 24.46 4.65 2.91
N SER A 4 23.36 5.25 2.46
CA SER A 4 22.11 4.53 2.26
C SER A 4 22.16 3.87 0.88
N GLN A 5 22.10 2.54 0.82
CA GLN A 5 21.94 1.86 -0.45
C GLN A 5 20.46 1.87 -0.83
N LEU A 6 20.16 2.41 -2.01
CA LEU A 6 18.81 2.41 -2.58
C LEU A 6 18.52 1.02 -3.16
N ILE A 7 17.43 0.41 -2.70
CA ILE A 7 16.91 -0.83 -3.25
C ILE A 7 15.99 -0.51 -4.43
N SER A 8 16.10 -1.27 -5.51
CA SER A 8 15.16 -1.19 -6.63
C SER A 8 13.74 -1.62 -6.23
N PRO A 9 12.70 -0.86 -6.61
CA PRO A 9 11.30 -1.24 -6.40
C PRO A 9 10.98 -2.61 -7.01
N LEU A 10 10.08 -3.35 -6.36
CA LEU A 10 9.48 -4.57 -6.90
C LEU A 10 8.60 -4.27 -8.11
N THR A 11 8.57 -5.17 -9.07
CA THR A 11 7.60 -5.15 -10.17
C THR A 11 6.49 -6.13 -9.85
N PHE A 12 5.24 -5.67 -9.94
CA PHE A 12 4.06 -6.50 -9.68
C PHE A 12 3.39 -6.88 -11.01
N PRO A 13 2.90 -8.12 -11.15
CA PRO A 13 2.09 -8.47 -12.30
C PRO A 13 0.80 -7.64 -12.28
N SER A 14 0.38 -7.14 -13.44
CA SER A 14 -0.87 -6.39 -13.62
C SER A 14 -2.03 -7.27 -14.11
N SER A 15 -1.80 -8.57 -14.25
CA SER A 15 -2.76 -9.56 -14.77
C SER A 15 -2.49 -10.95 -14.19
N GLY A 16 -3.41 -11.89 -14.40
CA GLY A 16 -3.30 -13.26 -13.91
C GLY A 16 -3.96 -13.50 -12.55
N PHE A 17 -4.87 -12.62 -12.17
CA PHE A 17 -5.71 -12.71 -10.97
C PHE A 17 -7.15 -12.38 -11.35
N ASP A 18 -8.09 -12.97 -10.61
CA ASP A 18 -9.51 -12.66 -10.76
C ASP A 18 -9.81 -11.29 -10.14
N LEU A 19 -10.63 -10.51 -10.83
CA LEU A 19 -11.08 -9.21 -10.33
C LEU A 19 -12.34 -9.41 -9.50
N ALA A 20 -12.40 -8.74 -8.35
CA ALA A 20 -13.63 -8.62 -7.59
C ALA A 20 -14.68 -7.82 -8.39
N ASP A 21 -15.95 -8.13 -8.18
CA ASP A 21 -17.04 -7.34 -8.74
C ASP A 21 -17.05 -5.95 -8.10
N ALA A 22 -16.98 -4.90 -8.92
CA ALA A 22 -16.94 -3.52 -8.45
C ALA A 22 -18.24 -3.07 -7.75
N SER A 23 -19.31 -3.87 -7.83
CA SER A 23 -20.56 -3.62 -7.09
C SER A 23 -20.57 -4.19 -5.66
N GLU A 24 -19.62 -5.06 -5.33
CA GLU A 24 -19.49 -5.61 -3.98
C GLU A 24 -18.59 -4.74 -3.11
N ASN A 25 -19.11 -4.30 -1.96
CA ASN A 25 -18.31 -3.58 -0.98
C ASN A 25 -17.31 -4.54 -0.34
N ILE A 26 -16.04 -4.14 -0.30
CA ILE A 26 -14.98 -4.90 0.37
C ILE A 26 -14.47 -4.15 1.60
N GLU A 27 -14.05 -4.91 2.62
CA GLU A 27 -13.25 -4.36 3.72
C GLU A 27 -13.85 -3.09 4.37
N GLU A 28 -13.18 -1.94 4.32
CA GLU A 28 -13.66 -0.66 4.87
C GLU A 28 -14.92 -0.14 4.19
N GLU A 29 -15.19 -0.53 2.94
CA GLU A 29 -16.39 -0.12 2.21
C GLU A 29 -17.65 -0.72 2.85
N THR A 30 -17.50 -1.76 3.67
CA THR A 30 -18.60 -2.34 4.47
C THR A 30 -18.97 -1.51 5.69
N LEU A 31 -18.15 -0.51 6.07
CA LEU A 31 -18.39 0.29 7.26
C LEU A 31 -19.51 1.32 7.01
N PRO A 32 -20.49 1.49 7.92
CA PRO A 32 -21.64 2.38 7.72
C PRO A 32 -21.31 3.86 7.45
N THR A 33 -20.11 4.30 7.84
CA THR A 33 -19.67 5.70 7.73
C THR A 33 -18.60 5.90 6.66
N TYR A 34 -18.30 4.86 5.89
CA TYR A 34 -17.33 4.89 4.81
C TYR A 34 -17.72 5.95 3.76
N LYS A 35 -16.73 6.71 3.34
CA LYS A 35 -16.79 7.60 2.18
C LYS A 35 -15.41 7.58 1.54
N ALA A 36 -15.28 7.14 0.29
CA ALA A 36 -14.00 7.02 -0.39
C ALA A 36 -13.17 8.31 -0.34
N GLU A 37 -13.83 9.47 -0.42
CA GLU A 37 -13.24 10.81 -0.33
C GLU A 37 -12.44 11.07 0.97
N LYS A 38 -12.72 10.32 2.04
CA LYS A 38 -12.02 10.44 3.33
C LYS A 38 -10.74 9.61 3.40
N TYR A 39 -10.49 8.75 2.41
CA TYR A 39 -9.36 7.84 2.37
C TYR A 39 -8.45 8.19 1.19
N TYR A 40 -7.18 7.84 1.32
CA TYR A 40 -6.24 7.93 0.22
C TYR A 40 -6.36 6.67 -0.67
N PRO A 41 -6.49 6.80 -2.00
CA PRO A 41 -6.66 5.66 -2.91
C PRO A 41 -5.32 4.95 -3.19
N THR A 42 -4.72 4.37 -2.16
CA THR A 42 -3.42 3.68 -2.22
C THR A 42 -3.43 2.52 -3.23
N ARG A 43 -2.36 2.38 -4.02
CA ARG A 43 -2.20 1.28 -5.00
C ARG A 43 -1.00 0.38 -4.68
N ILE A 44 -1.12 -0.92 -4.97
CA ILE A 44 0.04 -1.83 -4.93
C ILE A 44 1.13 -1.31 -5.87
N GLY A 45 2.37 -1.28 -5.39
CA GLY A 45 3.54 -0.78 -6.11
C GLY A 45 3.76 0.74 -6.02
N GLU A 46 2.80 1.52 -5.50
CA GLU A 46 2.98 2.94 -5.22
C GLU A 46 4.14 3.18 -4.25
N ILE A 47 4.86 4.29 -4.41
CA ILE A 47 6.00 4.64 -3.56
C ILE A 47 5.67 5.93 -2.81
N PHE A 48 5.58 5.84 -1.49
CA PHE A 48 5.41 7.00 -0.62
C PHE A 48 6.76 7.56 -0.18
N ASN A 49 6.88 8.89 -0.28
CA ASN A 49 8.05 9.65 0.14
C ASN A 49 9.37 9.10 -0.45
N ASP A 50 9.32 8.65 -1.71
CA ASP A 50 10.43 8.05 -2.46
C ASP A 50 11.14 6.88 -1.76
N ARG A 51 10.50 6.27 -0.74
CA ARG A 51 11.13 5.29 0.15
C ARG A 51 10.28 4.06 0.41
N TYR A 52 8.98 4.20 0.60
CA TYR A 52 8.13 3.11 1.05
C TYR A 52 7.27 2.60 -0.09
N GLN A 53 7.65 1.47 -0.67
CA GLN A 53 6.87 0.83 -1.71
C GLN A 53 5.73 0.00 -1.10
N ILE A 54 4.49 0.24 -1.51
CA ILE A 54 3.32 -0.53 -1.09
C ILE A 54 3.39 -1.95 -1.66
N VAL A 55 3.28 -2.96 -0.79
CA VAL A 55 3.33 -4.39 -1.15
C VAL A 55 1.99 -5.08 -0.97
N GLY A 56 1.21 -4.66 0.02
CA GLY A 56 -0.06 -5.30 0.34
C GLY A 56 -0.81 -4.56 1.44
N LYS A 57 -2.11 -4.81 1.53
CA LYS A 57 -2.92 -4.27 2.63
C LYS A 57 -2.86 -5.21 3.83
N LEU A 58 -2.75 -4.64 5.03
CA LEU A 58 -2.72 -5.39 6.29
C LEU A 58 -4.03 -5.26 7.08
N GLY A 59 -4.77 -4.17 6.89
CA GLY A 59 -6.03 -3.97 7.55
C GLY A 59 -6.63 -2.59 7.34
N TYR A 60 -7.75 -2.36 8.00
CA TYR A 60 -8.51 -1.13 7.91
C TYR A 60 -9.27 -0.87 9.22
N GLY A 61 -9.69 0.38 9.39
CA GLY A 61 -10.55 0.84 10.45
C GLY A 61 -11.41 2.02 9.98
N VAL A 62 -12.18 2.58 10.91
CA VAL A 62 -13.17 3.65 10.62
C VAL A 62 -12.54 4.89 9.99
N THR A 63 -11.26 5.16 10.23
CA THR A 63 -10.59 6.38 9.77
C THR A 63 -9.24 6.13 9.11
N SER A 64 -8.83 4.87 8.93
CA SER A 64 -7.48 4.55 8.48
C SER A 64 -7.42 3.22 7.74
N THR A 65 -6.46 3.10 6.84
CA THR A 65 -6.02 1.82 6.25
C THR A 65 -4.55 1.59 6.60
N VAL A 66 -4.17 0.34 6.84
CA VAL A 66 -2.80 -0.06 7.16
C VAL A 66 -2.24 -0.88 6.01
N TRP A 67 -1.06 -0.50 5.54
CA TRP A 67 -0.40 -1.11 4.40
C TRP A 67 0.98 -1.64 4.79
N LEU A 68 1.31 -2.83 4.30
CA LEU A 68 2.66 -3.37 4.33
C LEU A 68 3.49 -2.67 3.26
N CYS A 69 4.61 -2.09 3.69
CA CYS A 69 5.53 -1.41 2.79
C CYS A 69 6.92 -2.06 2.85
N ARG A 70 7.59 -2.07 1.70
CA ARG A 70 9.02 -2.36 1.61
C ARG A 70 9.78 -1.04 1.71
N ASP A 71 10.68 -0.94 2.68
CA ASP A 71 11.62 0.18 2.77
C ASP A 71 12.69 0.04 1.68
N LEU A 72 12.83 1.05 0.83
CA LEU A 72 13.81 1.10 -0.24
C LEU A 72 15.13 1.73 0.21
N HIS A 73 15.21 2.27 1.43
CA HIS A 73 16.43 2.82 2.00
C HIS A 73 16.99 1.81 3.01
N LEU A 74 18.05 1.10 2.63
CA LEU A 74 18.83 0.34 3.61
C LEU A 74 19.70 1.31 4.40
N ASP A 75 19.37 1.52 5.67
CA ASP A 75 20.32 2.12 6.60
C ASP A 75 21.21 1.01 7.15
N MET A 76 22.49 1.07 6.82
CA MET A 76 23.48 0.05 7.21
C MET A 76 24.08 0.30 8.61
N SER A 77 23.51 1.21 9.40
CA SER A 77 23.95 1.45 10.77
C SER A 77 23.27 0.50 11.77
N HIS A 78 24.00 -0.54 12.17
CA HIS A 78 23.84 -1.17 13.48
C HIS A 78 24.92 -0.65 14.43
#